data_AF-A0A2I1XDQ3-F1
#
_entry.id   AF-A0A2I1XDQ3-F1
#
_cell.length_a   1.000
_cell.length_b   1.000
_cell.length_c   1.000
_cell.angle_alpha   90.00
_cell.angle_beta   90.00
_cell.angle_gamma   90.00
#
_symmetry.space_group_name_H-M   'P 1'
#
loop_
_entity.id
_entity.type
_entity.pdbx_description
1 polymer ?
#
loop_
_entity_poly.entity_id
_entity_poly.type
_entity_poly.pdbx_seq_one_letter_code
_entity_poly.pdbx_strand_id
1 'polypeptide(L)'
;MKNYWFQKSLKFVAVAVFAVSPLTVSAHGMHKHKPLSLEELPEICRQYFARADVCYKKAGKKADFQRNNTKFLFQALPAADLGQRQRMCQIAMDSFKEKTSNLHCE
;
A
#
# COMPACT_ATOMS: atom_id res chain seq x y z
N MET A 1 53.32 -23.31 -11.71
CA MET A 1 52.47 -22.12 -11.92
C MET A 1 52.85 -21.09 -10.86
N LYS A 2 53.42 -19.94 -11.25
CA LYS A 2 53.98 -18.94 -10.33
C LYS A 2 52.93 -17.87 -10.00
N ASN A 3 52.69 -17.66 -8.71
CA ASN A 3 52.03 -16.48 -8.15
C ASN A 3 52.87 -15.22 -8.43
N TYR A 4 52.27 -14.04 -8.57
CA TYR A 4 52.62 -12.82 -7.82
C TYR A 4 51.56 -11.72 -8.04
N TRP A 5 51.29 -11.03 -6.94
CA TRP A 5 50.31 -10.00 -6.67
C TRP A 5 50.70 -8.61 -7.22
N PHE A 6 49.68 -7.77 -7.44
CA PHE A 6 49.64 -6.30 -7.28
C PHE A 6 50.70 -5.41 -7.96
N GLN A 7 50.28 -4.52 -8.87
CA GLN A 7 50.39 -3.07 -8.62
C GLN A 7 49.67 -2.18 -9.65
N LYS A 8 48.85 -1.27 -9.11
CA LYS A 8 48.61 0.13 -9.54
C LYS A 8 48.17 0.39 -10.98
N SER A 9 46.90 0.76 -11.12
CA SER A 9 46.52 2.03 -11.76
C SER A 9 45.15 2.48 -11.28
N LEU A 10 45.17 3.15 -10.13
CA LEU A 10 44.11 4.03 -9.64
C LEU A 10 43.88 5.14 -10.67
N LYS A 11 42.82 5.11 -11.49
CA LYS A 11 42.22 6.34 -12.03
C LYS A 11 40.72 6.18 -12.33
N PHE A 12 40.01 7.25 -11.97
CA PHE A 12 38.64 7.63 -12.33
C PHE A 12 37.50 7.03 -11.49
N VAL A 13 37.30 7.68 -10.34
CA VAL A 13 35.99 7.86 -9.71
C VAL A 13 35.04 8.47 -10.75
N ALA A 14 34.17 7.66 -11.34
CA ALA A 14 33.00 8.15 -12.05
C ALA A 14 31.93 8.43 -10.99
N VAL A 15 31.89 9.66 -10.48
CA VAL A 15 30.74 10.17 -9.73
C VAL A 15 29.59 10.29 -10.72
N ALA A 16 28.80 9.23 -10.85
CA ALA A 16 27.48 9.35 -11.43
C ALA A 16 26.63 10.17 -10.45
N VAL A 17 26.52 11.47 -10.71
CA VAL A 17 25.56 12.33 -10.02
C VAL A 17 24.19 11.83 -10.45
N PHE A 18 23.59 10.96 -9.63
CA PHE A 18 22.18 10.69 -9.71
C PHE A 18 21.47 12.01 -9.41
N ALA A 19 20.99 12.67 -10.47
CA ALA A 19 19.99 13.71 -10.35
C ALA A 19 18.76 13.05 -9.72
N VAL A 20 18.70 13.07 -8.39
CA VAL A 20 17.48 12.81 -7.63
C VAL A 20 16.54 13.96 -7.92
N SER A 21 15.77 13.83 -8.99
CA SER A 21 14.58 14.66 -9.18
C SER A 21 13.72 14.50 -7.94
N PRO A 22 13.50 15.55 -7.13
CA PRO A 22 12.46 15.47 -6.12
C PRO A 22 11.16 15.42 -6.91
N LEU A 23 10.61 14.22 -7.09
CA LEU A 23 9.20 14.06 -7.37
C LEU A 23 8.49 14.62 -6.14
N THR A 24 8.27 15.94 -6.14
CA THR A 24 7.30 16.56 -5.25
C THR A 24 5.95 16.06 -5.71
N VAL A 25 5.58 14.84 -5.29
CA VAL A 25 4.21 14.36 -5.31
C VAL A 25 3.46 15.35 -4.43
N SER A 26 2.81 16.29 -5.09
CA SER A 26 1.91 17.23 -4.45
C SER A 26 0.76 16.39 -3.88
N ALA A 27 0.77 16.16 -2.56
CA ALA A 27 -0.31 15.48 -1.83
C ALA A 27 -1.65 16.25 -1.88
N HIS A 28 -1.69 17.39 -2.58
CA HIS A 28 -2.84 18.28 -2.71
C HIS A 28 -4.00 17.74 -3.58
N GLY A 29 -3.94 16.47 -4.03
CA GLY A 29 -4.92 15.89 -4.95
C GLY A 29 -6.12 15.19 -4.30
N MET A 30 -6.02 14.71 -3.05
CA MET A 30 -7.09 13.86 -2.47
C MET A 30 -8.39 14.62 -2.18
N HIS A 31 -8.37 15.96 -2.08
CA HIS A 31 -9.53 16.76 -1.72
C HIS A 31 -10.50 17.08 -2.87
N LYS A 32 -10.19 16.68 -4.12
CA LYS A 32 -11.02 17.03 -5.29
C LYS A 32 -12.08 16.00 -5.66
N HIS A 33 -12.09 14.83 -5.04
CA HIS A 33 -13.02 13.75 -5.37
C HIS A 33 -14.20 13.73 -4.39
N LYS A 34 -15.42 13.60 -4.92
CA LYS A 34 -16.63 13.38 -4.11
C LYS A 34 -16.41 12.13 -3.25
N PRO A 35 -16.58 12.20 -1.91
CA PRO A 35 -16.57 11.00 -1.08
C PRO A 35 -17.60 9.98 -1.58
N LEU A 36 -17.20 8.71 -1.60
CA LEU A 36 -18.11 7.60 -1.91
C LEU A 36 -18.71 7.09 -0.61
N SER A 37 -20.02 6.88 -0.60
CA SER A 37 -20.69 6.03 0.39
C SER A 37 -20.30 4.56 0.17
N LEU A 38 -20.53 3.72 1.18
CA LEU A 38 -20.22 2.29 1.09
C LEU A 38 -21.06 1.60 -0.01
N GLU A 39 -22.30 2.06 -0.18
CA GLU A 39 -23.27 1.55 -1.15
C GLU A 39 -22.86 1.85 -2.59
N GLU A 40 -22.19 2.97 -2.83
CA GLU A 40 -21.63 3.38 -4.14
C GLU A 40 -20.37 2.58 -4.54
N LEU A 41 -19.81 1.76 -3.64
CA LEU A 41 -18.61 0.98 -3.94
C LEU A 41 -18.90 -0.30 -4.74
N PRO A 42 -17.92 -0.78 -5.54
CA PRO A 42 -18.00 -2.09 -6.16
C PRO A 42 -18.23 -3.21 -5.14
N GLU A 43 -18.91 -4.27 -5.54
CA GLU A 43 -19.27 -5.39 -4.67
C GLU A 43 -18.08 -5.96 -3.88
N ILE A 44 -16.94 -6.20 -4.56
CA ILE A 44 -15.71 -6.68 -3.90
C ILE A 44 -15.21 -5.75 -2.78
N CYS A 45 -15.36 -4.44 -2.94
CA CYS A 45 -15.01 -3.47 -1.91
C CYS A 45 -15.97 -3.58 -0.72
N ARG A 46 -17.27 -3.67 -0.97
CA ARG A 46 -18.27 -3.83 0.10
C ARG A 46 -18.01 -5.09 0.91
N GLN A 47 -17.74 -6.21 0.24
CA GLN A 47 -17.37 -7.47 0.86
C GLN A 47 -16.09 -7.35 1.70
N TYR A 48 -15.06 -6.70 1.17
CA TYR A 48 -13.81 -6.46 1.89
C TYR A 48 -14.03 -5.65 3.17
N PHE A 49 -14.74 -4.52 3.09
CA PHE A 49 -14.98 -3.67 4.26
C PHE A 49 -15.87 -4.35 5.30
N ALA A 50 -16.87 -5.12 4.88
CA ALA A 50 -17.70 -5.91 5.79
C ALA A 50 -16.87 -7.00 6.52
N ARG A 51 -16.05 -7.75 5.79
CA ARG A 51 -15.13 -8.75 6.35
C ARG A 51 -14.16 -8.11 7.35
N ALA A 52 -13.59 -6.97 6.98
CA ALA A 52 -12.70 -6.18 7.82
C ALA A 52 -13.37 -5.73 9.12
N ASP A 53 -14.57 -5.16 9.05
CA ASP A 53 -15.33 -4.72 10.21
C ASP A 53 -15.61 -5.86 11.20
N VAL A 54 -16.05 -7.02 10.71
CA VAL A 54 -16.28 -8.22 11.54
C VAL A 54 -14.99 -8.66 12.24
N CYS A 55 -13.90 -8.83 11.50
CA CYS A 55 -12.61 -9.21 12.07
C CYS A 55 -12.14 -8.22 13.14
N TYR A 56 -12.19 -6.92 12.83
CA TYR A 56 -11.67 -5.91 13.73
C TYR A 56 -12.53 -5.76 14.98
N LYS A 57 -13.86 -5.86 14.89
CA LYS A 57 -14.73 -5.92 16.07
C LYS A 57 -14.32 -7.02 17.04
N LYS A 58 -14.03 -8.23 16.54
CA LYS A 58 -13.56 -9.36 17.36
C LYS A 58 -12.17 -9.12 17.98
N ALA A 59 -11.25 -8.50 17.22
CA ALA A 59 -9.89 -8.25 17.67
C ALA A 59 -9.73 -7.02 18.61
N GLY A 60 -10.75 -6.16 18.70
CA GLY A 60 -10.74 -4.98 19.57
C GLY A 60 -9.59 -4.02 19.24
N LYS A 61 -8.87 -3.56 20.28
CA LYS A 61 -7.75 -2.62 20.15
C LYS A 61 -6.53 -3.19 19.41
N LYS A 62 -6.39 -4.52 19.34
CA LYS A 62 -5.27 -5.14 18.62
C LYS A 62 -5.32 -4.85 17.11
N ALA A 63 -6.49 -4.52 16.59
CA ALA A 63 -6.72 -4.24 15.18
C ALA A 63 -6.51 -2.78 14.77
N ASP A 64 -6.07 -1.87 15.65
CA ASP A 64 -6.04 -0.43 15.35
C ASP A 64 -5.17 -0.10 14.12
N PHE A 65 -4.02 -0.79 13.97
CA PHE A 65 -3.17 -0.63 12.79
C PHE A 65 -3.88 -1.05 11.50
N GLN A 66 -4.53 -2.21 11.49
CA GLN A 66 -5.27 -2.71 10.34
C GLN A 66 -6.50 -1.84 10.04
N ARG A 67 -7.25 -1.38 11.06
CA ARG A 67 -8.35 -0.42 10.89
C ARG A 67 -7.88 0.85 10.20
N ASN A 68 -6.73 1.40 10.60
CA ASN A 68 -6.19 2.61 10.00
C ASN A 68 -5.79 2.39 8.53
N ASN A 69 -5.22 1.23 8.19
CA ASN A 69 -4.92 0.87 6.80
C ASN A 69 -6.19 0.70 5.95
N THR A 70 -7.21 0.04 6.50
CA THR A 70 -8.52 -0.10 5.84
C THR A 70 -9.19 1.27 5.64
N LYS A 71 -9.11 2.16 6.63
CA LYS A 71 -9.59 3.54 6.52
C LYS A 71 -8.84 4.30 5.42
N PHE A 72 -7.53 4.16 5.35
CA PHE A 72 -6.71 4.78 4.30
C PHE A 72 -7.12 4.29 2.92
N LEU A 73 -7.33 2.97 2.75
CA LEU A 73 -7.85 2.42 1.50
C LEU A 73 -9.19 3.06 1.12
N PHE A 74 -10.15 3.13 2.05
CA PHE A 74 -11.46 3.75 1.80
C PHE A 74 -11.32 5.21 1.33
N GLN A 75 -10.43 5.97 1.95
CA GLN A 75 -10.16 7.37 1.60
C GLN A 75 -9.47 7.54 0.24
N ALA A 76 -8.76 6.51 -0.25
CA ALA A 76 -8.12 6.53 -1.56
C ALA A 76 -9.09 6.20 -2.71
N LEU A 77 -10.15 5.42 -2.46
CA LEU A 77 -11.08 4.95 -3.50
C LEU A 77 -11.75 6.07 -4.33
N PRO A 78 -12.14 7.24 -3.77
CA PRO A 78 -12.72 8.33 -4.56
C PRO A 78 -11.84 8.82 -5.71
N ALA A 79 -10.51 8.76 -5.57
CA ALA A 79 -9.56 9.20 -6.58
C ALA A 79 -9.35 8.19 -7.71
N ALA A 80 -9.73 6.93 -7.49
CA ALA A 80 -9.59 5.84 -8.44
C ALA A 80 -10.82 5.75 -9.38
N ASP A 81 -10.61 5.30 -10.61
CA ASP A 81 -11.69 4.87 -11.49
C ASP A 81 -12.33 3.54 -11.05
N LEU A 82 -13.39 3.10 -11.72
CA LEU A 82 -14.12 1.87 -11.34
C LEU A 82 -13.22 0.62 -11.34
N GLY A 83 -12.40 0.44 -12.39
CA GLY A 83 -11.54 -0.73 -12.53
C GLY A 83 -10.42 -0.73 -11.49
N GLN A 84 -9.85 0.44 -11.21
CA GLN A 84 -8.86 0.63 -10.16
C GLN A 84 -9.44 0.32 -8.77
N ARG A 85 -10.65 0.80 -8.45
CA ARG A 85 -11.34 0.49 -7.18
C ARG A 85 -11.51 -1.02 -7.00
N GLN A 86 -12.00 -1.70 -8.03
CA GLN A 86 -12.15 -3.16 -8.01
C GLN A 86 -10.81 -3.85 -7.74
N ARG A 87 -9.75 -3.46 -8.45
CA ARG A 87 -8.43 -4.07 -8.30
C ARG A 87 -7.82 -3.82 -6.92
N MET A 88 -7.94 -2.59 -6.40
CA MET A 88 -7.44 -2.24 -5.07
C MET A 88 -8.12 -3.07 -3.96
N CYS A 89 -9.45 -3.20 -4.03
CA CYS A 89 -10.21 -3.99 -3.07
C CYS A 89 -9.99 -5.50 -3.24
N GLN A 90 -9.79 -5.99 -4.46
CA GLN A 90 -9.42 -7.39 -4.70
C GLN A 90 -8.06 -7.71 -4.05
N ILE A 91 -7.04 -6.88 -4.24
CA ILE A 91 -5.73 -7.05 -3.59
C ILE A 91 -5.87 -7.04 -2.07
N ALA A 92 -6.71 -6.14 -1.54
CA ALA A 92 -6.97 -6.07 -0.11
C ALA A 92 -7.70 -7.31 0.42
N MET A 93 -8.64 -7.87 -0.35
CA MET A 93 -9.35 -9.11 -0.04
C MET A 93 -8.42 -10.33 -0.06
N ASP A 94 -7.61 -10.46 -1.10
CA ASP A 94 -6.69 -11.59 -1.31
C ASP A 94 -5.63 -11.66 -0.21
N SER A 95 -5.11 -10.50 0.20
CA SER A 95 -4.08 -10.40 1.25
C SER A 95 -4.64 -10.34 2.67
N PHE A 96 -5.97 -10.31 2.86
CA PHE A 96 -6.58 -10.02 4.15
C PHE A 96 -6.13 -11.02 5.23
N LYS A 97 -6.29 -12.33 4.95
CA LYS A 97 -5.98 -13.40 5.91
C LYS A 97 -4.54 -13.34 6.41
N GLU A 98 -3.59 -13.09 5.51
CA GLU A 98 -2.18 -12.96 5.85
C GLU A 98 -1.95 -11.73 6.74
N LYS A 99 -2.48 -10.57 6.34
CA LYS A 99 -2.30 -9.27 7.03
C LYS A 99 -3.02 -9.16 8.37
N THR A 100 -4.02 -10.02 8.61
CA THR A 100 -4.76 -10.10 9.88
C THR A 100 -4.45 -11.35 10.69
N SER A 101 -3.46 -12.15 10.28
CA SER A 101 -3.11 -13.42 10.93
C SER A 101 -2.80 -13.26 12.42
N ASN A 102 -2.13 -12.17 12.81
CA ASN A 102 -1.79 -11.84 14.20
C ASN A 102 -3.00 -11.41 15.05
N LEU A 103 -4.14 -11.15 14.44
CA LEU A 103 -5.37 -10.75 15.12
C LEU A 103 -6.22 -11.94 15.57
N HIS A 104 -5.96 -13.14 15.02
CA HIS A 104 -6.75 -14.35 15.26
C HIS A 104 -8.27 -14.14 15.15
N CYS A 105 -8.66 -13.29 14.20
CA CYS A 105 -10.05 -12.90 13.99
C CYS A 105 -10.78 -13.83 13.00
N GLU A 106 -10.03 -14.55 12.16
CA GLU A 106 -10.47 -15.55 11.19
C GLU A 106 -9.80 -16.90 11.42
#